data_AF-A0A014Q8D3-F1
#
_entry.id   AF-A0A014Q8D3-F1
#
_cell.length_a   1.000
_cell.length_b   1.000
_cell.length_c   1.000
_cell.angle_alpha   90.00
_cell.angle_beta   90.00
_cell.angle_gamma   90.00
#
_symmetry.space_group_name_H-M   'P 1'
#
loop_
_entity.id
_entity.type
_entity.pdbx_description
1 polymer ?
#
loop_
_entity_poly.entity_id
_entity_poly.type
_entity_poly.pdbx_seq_one_letter_code
_entity_poly.pdbx_strand_id
1 'polypeptide(L)' 'MKNVSVQEIEAAIAQALQALSAGQAFSVSISELKFDASGRRVDLAMSAWAISDEDDGMPF' A
#
# COMPACT_ATOMS: atom_id res chain seq x y z
N MET A 1 15.85 14.41 -10.61
CA MET A 1 14.45 14.09 -10.23
C MET A 1 14.50 12.68 -9.63
N LYS A 2 13.99 12.48 -8.43
CA LYS A 2 14.00 11.15 -7.79
C LYS A 2 12.87 10.34 -8.43
N ASN A 3 13.19 9.27 -9.16
CA ASN A 3 12.16 8.38 -9.70
C ASN A 3 11.56 7.58 -8.54
N VAL A 4 10.31 7.87 -8.20
CA VAL A 4 9.57 7.10 -7.20
C VAL A 4 9.16 5.78 -7.86
N SER A 5 9.56 4.67 -7.24
CA SER A 5 9.19 3.32 -7.67
C SER A 5 7.77 2.97 -7.20
N VAL A 6 7.10 2.06 -7.89
CA VAL A 6 5.75 1.58 -7.51
C VAL A 6 5.76 1.01 -6.09
N GLN A 7 6.86 0.34 -5.69
CA GLN A 7 7.04 -0.20 -4.34
C GLN A 7 7.04 0.89 -3.25
N GLU A 8 7.61 2.07 -3.54
CA GLU A 8 7.55 3.20 -2.60
C GLU A 8 6.12 3.74 -2.45
N ILE A 9 5.32 3.70 -3.53
CA ILE A 9 3.91 4.11 -3.49
C ILE A 9 3.09 3.08 -2.68
N GLU A 10 3.29 1.79 -2.93
CA GLU A 10 2.66 0.70 -2.17
C GLU A 10 2.96 0.83 -0.67
N ALA A 11 4.23 1.05 -0.30
CA ALA A 11 4.64 1.24 1.08
C ALA A 11 4.01 2.49 1.71
N ALA A 12 3.95 3.61 0.99
CA ALA A 12 3.32 4.83 1.48
C ALA A 12 1.80 4.65 1.70
N ILE A 13 1.11 3.93 0.80
CA ILE A 13 -0.31 3.62 0.95
C ILE A 13 -0.52 2.67 2.13
N ALA A 14 0.31 1.64 2.28
CA ALA A 14 0.23 0.73 3.42
C ALA A 14 0.39 1.46 4.75
N GLN A 15 1.36 2.39 4.85
CA GLN A 15 1.55 3.23 6.04
C GLN A 15 0.35 4.15 6.30
N ALA A 16 -0.22 4.76 5.25
CA ALA A 16 -1.40 5.60 5.38
C ALA A 16 -2.62 4.79 5.85
N LEU A 17 -2.83 3.59 5.30
CA LEU A 17 -3.89 2.69 5.72
C LEU A 17 -3.71 2.27 7.19
N GLN A 18 -2.47 1.93 7.59
CA GLN A 18 -2.15 1.59 8.97
C GLN A 18 -2.47 2.74 9.95
N ALA A 19 -2.18 3.98 9.55
CA ALA A 19 -2.51 5.15 10.37
C ALA A 19 -4.04 5.35 10.51
N LEU A 20 -4.83 5.01 9.49
CA LEU A 20 -6.29 5.11 9.52
C LEU A 20 -6.97 3.96 10.27
N SER A 21 -6.36 2.77 10.27
CA SER A 21 -6.88 1.53 10.85
C SER A 21 -6.43 1.28 12.29
N ALA A 22 -6.02 2.32 13.02
CA ALA A 22 -5.54 2.24 14.40
C ALA A 22 -4.35 1.28 14.61
N GLY A 23 -3.44 1.20 13.63
CA GLY A 23 -2.21 0.41 13.73
C GLY A 23 -2.27 -0.98 13.09
N GLN A 24 -3.43 -1.41 12.57
CA GLN A 24 -3.52 -2.65 11.79
C GLN A 24 -2.65 -2.55 10.54
N ALA A 25 -1.75 -3.50 10.34
CA ALA A 25 -0.87 -3.53 9.19
C ALA A 25 -1.63 -3.98 7.92
N PHE A 26 -1.23 -3.42 6.79
CA PHE A 26 -1.80 -3.74 5.47
C PHE A 26 -0.70 -4.06 4.49
N SER A 27 -0.97 -5.03 3.62
CA SER A 27 -0.21 -5.22 2.40
C SER A 27 -1.00 -4.62 1.23
N VAL A 28 -0.30 -3.94 0.33
CA VAL A 28 -0.89 -3.22 -0.81
C VAL A 28 -0.14 -3.65 -2.06
N SER A 29 -0.90 -3.97 -3.10
CA SER A 29 -0.35 -4.25 -4.43
C SER A 29 -1.05 -3.40 -5.47
N ILE A 30 -0.26 -2.62 -6.21
CA ILE A 30 -0.72 -1.80 -7.33
C ILE A 30 -0.61 -2.64 -8.60
N SER A 31 -1.76 -2.93 -9.21
CA SER A 31 -1.82 -3.71 -10.45
C SER A 31 -1.67 -2.83 -11.68
N GLU A 32 -2.12 -1.58 -11.61
CA GLU A 32 -2.06 -0.66 -12.75
C GLU A 32 -1.92 0.78 -12.27
N LEU A 33 -1.10 1.56 -12.98
CA LEU A 33 -0.92 2.99 -12.76
C LEU A 33 -0.94 3.71 -14.10
N LYS A 34 -2.00 4.49 -14.34
CA LYS A 34 -2.26 5.22 -15.58
C LYS A 34 -2.12 6.71 -15.35
N PHE A 35 -1.29 7.35 -16.17
CA PHE A 35 -1.22 8.81 -16.22
C PHE A 35 -2.15 9.30 -17.31
N ASP A 36 -2.89 10.37 -17.03
CA ASP A 36 -3.59 11.08 -18.09
C ASP A 36 -2.59 11.72 -19.06
N ALA A 37 -3.03 12.03 -20.28
CA ALA A 37 -2.16 12.61 -21.31
C ALA A 37 -1.55 13.97 -20.92
N SER A 38 -2.11 14.63 -19.89
CA SER A 38 -1.61 15.90 -19.38
C SER A 38 -0.59 15.73 -18.25
N GLY A 39 -0.39 14.51 -17.75
CA GLY A 39 0.44 14.19 -16.59
C GLY A 39 -0.07 14.80 -15.28
N ARG A 40 -1.33 15.26 -15.23
CA ARG A 40 -1.91 15.96 -14.07
C ARG A 40 -2.77 15.04 -13.21
N ARG A 41 -3.26 13.95 -13.78
CA ARG A 41 -4.04 12.94 -13.06
C ARG A 41 -3.36 11.59 -13.18
N VAL A 42 -3.46 10.86 -12.08
CA VAL A 42 -3.01 9.48 -11.98
C VAL A 42 -4.21 8.67 -11.51
N ASP A 43 -4.61 7.73 -12.35
CA ASP A 43 -5.56 6.69 -12.00
C ASP A 43 -4.76 5.45 -11.58
N LEU A 44 -5.08 4.88 -10.42
CA LEU A 44 -4.41 3.69 -9.92
C LEU A 44 -5.45 2.61 -9.59
N ALA A 45 -5.16 1.38 -10.00
CA ALA A 45 -5.91 0.20 -9.59
C ALA A 45 -5.03 -0.59 -8.60
N MET A 46 -5.54 -0.81 -7.39
CA MET A 46 -4.82 -1.53 -6.34
C MET A 46 -5.73 -2.48 -5.57
N SER A 47 -5.11 -3.48 -4.97
CA SER A 47 -5.69 -4.33 -3.95
C SER A 47 -4.96 -4.12 -2.63
N ALA A 48 -5.70 -4.05 -1.53
CA ALA A 48 -5.14 -3.97 -0.19
C ALA A 48 -5.83 -5.00 0.70
N TRP A 49 -5.05 -5.70 1.52
CA TRP A 49 -5.58 -6.65 2.51
C TRP A 49 -4.87 -6.44 3.84
N ALA A 50 -5.64 -6.59 4.91
CA ALA A 50 -5.09 -6.58 6.25
C ALA A 50 -4.16 -7.78 6.43
N ILE A 51 -3.04 -7.54 7.07
CA ILE A 51 -2.15 -8.59 7.56
C ILE A 51 -2.25 -8.57 9.08
N SER A 52 -2.71 -9.68 9.64
CA SER A 52 -2.59 -9.91 11.07
C SER A 52 -1.18 -10.42 11.33
N ASP A 53 -0.45 -9.75 12.23
CA ASP A 53 0.60 -10.40 13.01
C ASP A 53 -0.14 -11.37 13.97
N GLU A 54 -0.66 -12.47 13.44
CA GLU A 54 -0.88 -13.65 14.28
C GLU A 54 0.52 -14.19 14.57
N ASP A 55 1.19 -13.55 15.52
CA ASP A 55 2.18 -14.23 16.36
C ASP A 55 1.38 -15.28 17.13
N ASP A 56 1.13 -16.41 16.46
CA ASP A 56 0.62 -17.67 16.98
C ASP A 56 1.70 -18.28 17.91
N GLY A 57 2.23 -17.45 18.81
CA GLY A 57 3.11 -17.80 19.90
C GLY A 57 2.33 -18.61 20.93
N MET A 58 1.89 -19.80 20.53
CA MET A 58 1.45 -20.85 21.44
C MET A 58 2.59 -21.08 22.45
N PRO A 59 2.41 -20.76 23.74
CA PRO A 59 3.35 -21.23 24.74
C PRO A 59 3.12 -22.75 24.86
N PHE A 60 4.05 -23.54 24.32
CA PHE A 60 4.18 -24.96 24.65
C PHE A 60 4.51 -25.14 26.14
#